data_AF-A0A7M3YEY6-F1
#
_entry.id   AF-A0A7M3YEY6-F1
#
_cell.length_a   1.000
_cell.length_b   1.000
_cell.length_c   1.000
_cell.angle_alpha   90.00
_cell.angle_beta   90.00
_cell.angle_gamma   90.00
#
_symmetry.space_group_name_H-M   'P 1'
#
loop_
_entity.id
_entity.type
_entity.pdbx_description
1 polymer ?
#
loop_
_entity_poly.entity_id
_entity_poly.type
_entity_poly.pdbx_seq_one_letter_code
_entity_poly.pdbx_strand_id
1 'polypeptide(L)'
;MGSVAVGAMVVGTSLLVVFALAMATLEAQVDDSIAQIEASAEPISQFTIENANNVEGAVVSFTINNGGTGYSAGQVEVNGSAGSFLADLVISGGTVTGLNILDHGSSYLYASSYFLEVTGPNTGSNLNISATLGNLVYLNVTNDGSTDLATDFSWLFSDGSSPINLSDGHDGYQPTIIFPGETFQFYYDSGTQATVSRLAITIDGQTKATSVL
;
A
#
# COMPACT_ATOMS: atom_id res chain seq x y z
N MET A 1 78.82 -35.64 -2.60
CA MET A 1 77.61 -34.99 -3.16
C MET A 1 76.36 -35.35 -2.36
N GLY A 2 76.30 -35.05 -1.06
CA GLY A 2 75.18 -35.44 -0.17
C GLY A 2 74.40 -34.29 0.47
N SER A 3 74.87 -33.04 0.34
CA SER A 3 74.27 -31.88 1.02
C SER A 3 73.11 -31.22 0.27
N VAL A 4 73.08 -31.33 -1.06
CA VAL A 4 72.07 -30.67 -1.91
C VAL A 4 70.73 -31.42 -1.88
N ALA A 5 70.76 -32.75 -1.77
CA ALA A 5 69.57 -33.59 -1.70
C ALA A 5 68.80 -33.43 -0.38
N VAL A 6 69.50 -33.29 0.74
CA VAL A 6 68.88 -33.06 2.06
C VAL A 6 68.30 -31.64 2.14
N GLY A 7 69.00 -30.64 1.60
CA GLY A 7 68.47 -29.26 1.52
C GLY A 7 67.20 -29.16 0.66
N ALA A 8 67.17 -29.81 -0.50
CA ALA A 8 65.98 -29.85 -1.36
C ALA A 8 64.79 -30.57 -0.70
N MET A 9 65.04 -31.65 0.05
CA MET A 9 64.00 -32.38 0.77
C MET A 9 63.41 -31.55 1.93
N VAL A 10 64.25 -30.90 2.73
CA VAL A 10 63.82 -30.05 3.86
C VAL A 10 63.03 -28.82 3.39
N VAL A 11 63.44 -28.21 2.26
CA VAL A 11 62.71 -27.09 1.66
C VAL A 11 61.36 -27.58 1.11
N GLY A 12 61.31 -28.75 0.47
CA GLY A 12 60.07 -29.34 -0.03
C GLY A 12 59.05 -29.63 1.07
N THR A 13 59.47 -30.21 2.20
CA THR A 13 58.58 -30.46 3.34
C THR A 13 58.11 -29.17 4.01
N SER A 14 58.97 -28.14 4.07
CA SER A 14 58.60 -26.84 4.66
C SER A 14 57.58 -26.10 3.80
N LEU A 15 57.74 -26.14 2.46
CA LEU A 15 56.78 -25.55 1.53
C LEU A 15 55.43 -26.27 1.57
N LEU A 16 55.40 -27.58 1.77
CA LEU A 16 54.16 -28.33 1.94
C LEU A 16 53.41 -27.94 3.23
N VAL A 17 54.14 -27.70 4.33
CA VAL A 17 53.52 -27.23 5.59
C VAL A 17 52.96 -25.82 5.43
N VAL A 18 53.69 -24.91 4.78
CA VAL A 18 53.20 -23.55 4.49
C VAL A 18 51.98 -23.59 3.56
N PHE A 19 52.00 -24.44 2.54
CA PHE A 19 50.88 -24.61 1.62
C PHE A 19 49.66 -25.21 2.33
N ALA A 20 49.86 -26.21 3.21
CA ALA A 20 48.79 -26.78 4.01
C ALA A 20 48.19 -25.75 4.98
N LEU A 21 49.03 -24.94 5.63
CA LEU A 21 48.57 -23.85 6.50
C LEU A 21 47.83 -22.78 5.69
N ALA A 22 48.35 -22.40 4.53
CA ALA A 22 47.70 -21.43 3.64
C ALA A 22 46.33 -21.93 3.15
N MET A 23 46.22 -23.22 2.80
CA MET A 23 44.95 -23.83 2.38
C MET A 23 43.94 -23.86 3.53
N ALA A 24 44.35 -24.25 4.73
CA ALA A 24 43.51 -24.20 5.93
C ALA A 24 43.04 -22.76 6.25
N THR A 25 43.89 -21.75 6.06
CA THR A 25 43.49 -20.35 6.24
C THR A 25 42.51 -19.86 5.17
N LEU A 26 42.64 -20.34 3.93
CA LEU A 26 41.71 -20.00 2.85
C LEU A 26 40.34 -20.67 3.08
N GLU A 27 40.31 -21.91 3.53
CA GLU A 27 39.08 -22.61 3.91
C GLU A 27 38.36 -21.84 5.03
N ALA A 28 39.06 -21.47 6.09
CA ALA A 28 38.50 -20.67 7.18
C ALA A 28 37.99 -19.29 6.69
N GLN A 29 38.73 -18.63 5.81
CA GLN A 29 38.29 -17.34 5.23
C GLN A 29 37.05 -17.48 4.33
N VAL A 30 36.92 -18.58 3.59
CA VAL A 30 35.75 -18.85 2.76
C VAL A 30 34.52 -19.13 3.64
N ASP A 31 34.67 -19.93 4.68
CA ASP A 31 33.59 -20.23 5.63
C ASP A 31 33.12 -18.96 6.35
N ASP A 32 34.07 -18.14 6.84
CA ASP A 32 33.76 -16.85 7.47
C ASP A 32 33.10 -15.88 6.47
N SER A 33 33.55 -15.87 5.20
CA SER A 33 32.95 -15.03 4.16
C SER A 33 31.50 -15.44 3.86
N ILE A 34 31.21 -16.74 3.82
CA ILE A 34 29.85 -17.25 3.63
C ILE A 34 28.97 -16.91 4.84
N ALA A 35 29.46 -17.14 6.06
CA ALA A 35 28.73 -16.80 7.28
C ALA A 35 28.42 -15.31 7.37
N GLN A 36 29.34 -14.44 6.93
CA GLN A 36 29.12 -13.00 6.87
C GLN A 36 28.08 -12.62 5.81
N ILE A 37 28.07 -13.28 4.64
CA ILE A 37 27.06 -13.07 3.60
C ILE A 37 25.67 -13.46 4.12
N GLU A 38 25.55 -14.60 4.80
CA GLU A 38 24.28 -15.05 5.38
C GLU A 38 23.80 -14.14 6.50
N ALA A 39 24.72 -13.68 7.37
CA ALA A 39 24.39 -12.74 8.44
C ALA A 39 24.03 -11.33 7.92
N SER A 40 24.45 -10.99 6.70
CA SER A 40 24.12 -9.72 6.04
C SER A 40 22.90 -9.83 5.13
N ALA A 41 22.30 -11.02 4.99
CA ALA A 41 21.09 -11.19 4.20
C ALA A 41 19.92 -10.47 4.90
N GLU A 42 19.32 -9.49 4.22
CA GLU A 42 18.12 -8.84 4.75
C GLU A 42 16.94 -9.81 4.70
N PRO A 43 16.12 -9.87 5.77
CA PRO A 43 14.91 -10.67 5.77
C PRO A 43 13.98 -10.26 4.62
N ILE A 44 13.50 -11.26 3.87
CA ILE A 44 12.64 -11.03 2.72
C ILE A 44 11.26 -10.62 3.21
N SER A 45 10.78 -9.47 2.72
CA SER A 45 9.41 -8.99 2.93
C SER A 45 8.38 -10.00 2.42
N GLN A 46 7.42 -10.37 3.26
CA GLN A 46 6.34 -11.29 2.90
C GLN A 46 4.99 -10.60 3.14
N PHE A 47 4.15 -10.62 2.11
CA PHE A 47 2.81 -10.05 2.18
C PHE A 47 1.85 -10.87 1.35
N THR A 48 0.55 -10.69 1.56
CA THR A 48 -0.51 -11.23 0.71
C THR A 48 -1.50 -10.14 0.34
N ILE A 49 -2.16 -10.33 -0.80
CA ILE A 49 -3.32 -9.52 -1.19
C ILE A 49 -4.53 -10.40 -0.86
N GLU A 50 -5.22 -10.07 0.23
CA GLU A 50 -6.33 -10.91 0.71
C GLU A 50 -7.55 -10.78 -0.19
N ASN A 51 -7.83 -9.56 -0.65
CA ASN A 51 -8.93 -9.28 -1.56
C ASN A 51 -8.62 -8.05 -2.43
N ALA A 52 -9.36 -7.96 -3.53
CA ALA A 52 -9.38 -6.82 -4.42
C ALA A 52 -10.76 -6.78 -5.09
N ASN A 53 -11.53 -5.72 -4.85
CA ASN A 53 -12.90 -5.61 -5.34
C ASN A 53 -13.13 -4.25 -6.01
N ASN A 54 -13.82 -4.26 -7.15
CA ASN A 54 -14.35 -3.04 -7.75
C ASN A 54 -15.62 -2.60 -7.02
N VAL A 55 -15.71 -1.31 -6.74
CA VAL A 55 -16.91 -0.64 -6.25
C VAL A 55 -17.32 0.36 -7.32
N GLU A 56 -18.29 -0.05 -8.13
CA GLU A 56 -18.78 0.76 -9.24
C GLU A 56 -19.78 1.82 -8.78
N GLY A 57 -19.69 3.00 -9.39
CA GLY A 57 -20.62 4.11 -9.13
C GLY A 57 -20.58 4.54 -7.67
N ALA A 58 -19.39 4.75 -7.12
CA ALA A 58 -19.13 5.31 -5.80
C ALA A 58 -19.01 6.84 -5.88
N VAL A 59 -19.18 7.53 -4.75
CA VAL A 59 -18.85 8.95 -4.62
C VAL A 59 -17.35 9.07 -4.36
N VAL A 60 -16.57 9.43 -5.37
CA VAL A 60 -15.10 9.53 -5.27
C VAL A 60 -14.65 10.87 -4.70
N SER A 61 -15.38 11.94 -4.95
CA SER A 61 -15.06 13.26 -4.38
C SER A 61 -16.30 14.13 -4.29
N PHE A 62 -16.17 15.26 -3.60
CA PHE A 62 -17.25 16.23 -3.45
C PHE A 62 -16.71 17.65 -3.58
N THR A 63 -17.61 18.57 -3.92
CA THR A 63 -17.32 20.01 -3.93
C THR A 63 -18.39 20.75 -3.15
N ILE A 64 -17.97 21.47 -2.11
CA ILE A 64 -18.86 22.35 -1.35
C ILE A 64 -18.97 23.67 -2.12
N ASN A 65 -20.06 23.82 -2.88
CA ASN A 65 -20.35 25.04 -3.64
C ASN A 65 -20.86 26.16 -2.72
N ASN A 66 -21.54 25.79 -1.63
CA ASN A 66 -21.97 26.70 -0.57
C ASN A 66 -22.10 25.93 0.74
N GLY A 67 -21.37 26.34 1.79
CA GLY A 67 -21.37 25.67 3.10
C GLY A 67 -22.61 25.97 3.97
N GLY A 68 -23.49 26.88 3.51
CA GLY A 68 -24.71 27.27 4.22
C GLY A 68 -24.47 27.89 5.60
N THR A 69 -25.55 28.01 6.39
CA THR A 69 -25.50 28.57 7.76
C THR A 69 -26.47 27.86 8.69
N GLY A 70 -26.16 27.84 9.98
CA GLY A 70 -27.03 27.26 11.02
C GLY A 70 -26.99 25.74 11.11
N TYR A 71 -25.98 25.11 10.53
CA TYR A 71 -25.81 23.65 10.57
C TYR A 71 -25.23 23.19 11.90
N SER A 72 -25.80 22.13 12.45
CA SER A 72 -25.24 21.32 13.53
C SER A 72 -24.67 20.01 12.99
N ALA A 73 -23.95 19.26 13.83
CA ALA A 73 -23.45 17.93 13.48
C ALA A 73 -24.57 17.05 12.90
N GLY A 74 -24.24 16.28 11.87
CA GLY A 74 -25.18 15.47 11.13
C GLY A 74 -24.47 14.72 10.01
N GLN A 75 -25.19 13.80 9.40
CA GLN A 75 -24.69 12.98 8.29
C GLN A 75 -25.22 13.52 6.98
N VAL A 76 -24.52 13.21 5.89
CA VAL A 76 -24.97 13.49 4.53
C VAL A 76 -25.10 12.21 3.73
N GLU A 77 -26.12 12.18 2.90
CA GLU A 77 -26.39 11.12 1.93
C GLU A 77 -26.56 11.72 0.53
N VAL A 78 -26.53 10.88 -0.49
CA VAL A 78 -26.81 11.30 -1.87
C VAL A 78 -28.31 11.49 -2.05
N ASN A 79 -28.73 12.70 -2.47
CA ASN A 79 -30.14 13.01 -2.72
C ASN A 79 -30.76 12.03 -3.73
N GLY A 80 -31.94 11.51 -3.38
CA GLY A 80 -32.84 10.88 -4.34
C GLY A 80 -32.35 9.52 -4.85
N SER A 81 -31.39 8.91 -4.17
CA SER A 81 -30.82 7.61 -4.51
C SER A 81 -30.89 6.65 -3.33
N ALA A 82 -30.97 5.35 -3.61
CA ALA A 82 -30.96 4.28 -2.62
C ALA A 82 -29.55 3.70 -2.35
N GLY A 83 -28.49 4.44 -2.70
CA GLY A 83 -27.10 4.02 -2.43
C GLY A 83 -26.71 4.18 -0.96
N SER A 84 -25.53 3.69 -0.59
CA SER A 84 -25.06 3.64 0.81
C SER A 84 -24.05 4.72 1.22
N PHE A 85 -23.81 5.74 0.38
CA PHE A 85 -22.88 6.82 0.69
C PHE A 85 -23.24 7.48 2.03
N LEU A 86 -22.24 7.62 2.87
CA LEU A 86 -22.37 8.21 4.20
C LEU A 86 -21.13 9.03 4.54
N ALA A 87 -21.33 10.28 4.92
CA ALA A 87 -20.26 11.14 5.43
C ALA A 87 -20.76 12.00 6.60
N ASP A 88 -19.87 12.30 7.55
CA ASP A 88 -20.14 13.25 8.63
C ASP A 88 -19.82 14.68 8.19
N LEU A 89 -20.67 15.63 8.59
CA LEU A 89 -20.43 17.05 8.37
C LEU A 89 -19.26 17.57 9.23
N VAL A 90 -18.29 18.21 8.60
CA VAL A 90 -17.28 19.03 9.30
C VAL A 90 -17.76 20.47 9.31
N ILE A 91 -17.97 21.02 10.50
CA ILE A 91 -18.64 22.31 10.70
C ILE A 91 -17.75 23.25 11.50
N SER A 92 -17.68 24.51 11.05
CA SER A 92 -17.04 25.60 11.78
C SER A 92 -17.99 26.79 11.86
N GLY A 93 -18.31 27.23 13.07
CA GLY A 93 -19.20 28.40 13.28
C GLY A 93 -20.62 28.25 12.73
N GLY A 94 -21.11 27.03 12.53
CA GLY A 94 -22.43 26.75 11.94
C GLY A 94 -22.44 26.71 10.40
N THR A 95 -21.29 26.78 9.75
CA THR A 95 -21.10 26.60 8.30
C THR A 95 -20.36 25.29 8.04
N VAL A 96 -20.81 24.54 7.04
CA VAL A 96 -20.15 23.30 6.62
C VAL A 96 -18.88 23.64 5.86
N THR A 97 -17.74 23.14 6.35
CA THR A 97 -16.41 23.39 5.77
C THR A 97 -15.78 22.15 5.15
N GLY A 98 -16.33 20.96 5.39
CA GLY A 98 -15.83 19.71 4.88
C GLY A 98 -16.77 18.55 5.17
N LEU A 99 -16.40 17.37 4.68
CA LEU A 99 -17.05 16.10 4.98
C LEU A 99 -15.99 15.08 5.38
N ASN A 100 -16.30 14.23 6.35
CA ASN A 100 -15.52 13.04 6.67
C ASN A 100 -16.26 11.82 6.12
N ILE A 101 -15.78 11.26 5.01
CA ILE A 101 -16.42 10.12 4.34
C ILE A 101 -16.24 8.87 5.20
N LEU A 102 -17.35 8.20 5.51
CA LEU A 102 -17.36 6.90 6.20
C LEU A 102 -17.59 5.76 5.23
N ASP A 103 -18.46 5.97 4.24
CA ASP A 103 -18.73 5.05 3.15
C ASP A 103 -18.86 5.84 1.84
N HIS A 104 -18.07 5.47 0.83
CA HIS A 104 -18.14 6.06 -0.50
C HIS A 104 -19.41 5.62 -1.27
N GLY A 105 -20.11 4.61 -0.77
CA GLY A 105 -21.30 4.05 -1.39
C GLY A 105 -21.02 3.34 -2.71
N SER A 106 -22.08 2.83 -3.32
CA SER A 106 -22.01 2.14 -4.62
C SER A 106 -23.28 2.30 -5.42
N SER A 107 -23.19 1.93 -6.70
CA SER A 107 -24.34 1.79 -7.62
C SER A 107 -25.07 3.09 -7.96
N TYR A 108 -24.43 4.25 -7.82
CA TYR A 108 -24.95 5.51 -8.35
C TYR A 108 -24.84 5.53 -9.89
N LEU A 109 -25.93 5.91 -10.57
CA LEU A 109 -26.02 5.91 -12.02
C LEU A 109 -25.32 7.14 -12.62
N TYR A 110 -24.36 6.96 -13.52
CA TYR A 110 -23.54 8.05 -14.11
C TYR A 110 -24.30 9.14 -14.90
N ALA A 111 -25.62 9.08 -15.01
CA ALA A 111 -26.43 9.93 -15.89
C ALA A 111 -26.94 11.24 -15.23
N SER A 112 -26.73 11.46 -13.93
CA SER A 112 -27.23 12.65 -13.21
C SER A 112 -26.17 13.34 -12.37
N SER A 113 -26.29 14.68 -12.26
CA SER A 113 -25.61 15.44 -11.22
C SER A 113 -26.21 15.07 -9.87
N TYR A 114 -25.41 14.46 -9.00
CA TYR A 114 -25.82 14.15 -7.63
C TYR A 114 -25.43 15.27 -6.68
N PHE A 115 -26.31 15.55 -5.74
CA PHE A 115 -26.08 16.49 -4.64
C PHE A 115 -26.12 15.72 -3.34
N LEU A 116 -25.32 16.17 -2.38
CA LEU A 116 -25.33 15.62 -1.02
C LEU A 116 -26.26 16.45 -0.15
N GLU A 117 -27.09 15.77 0.62
CA GLU A 117 -28.06 16.39 1.52
C GLU A 117 -27.91 15.87 2.93
N VAL A 118 -28.16 16.75 3.89
CA VAL A 118 -28.11 16.41 5.31
C VAL A 118 -29.29 15.53 5.66
N THR A 119 -29.01 14.42 6.34
CA THR A 119 -30.03 13.53 6.85
C THR A 119 -30.38 13.83 8.30
N GLY A 120 -31.65 13.62 8.63
CA GLY A 120 -32.18 13.90 9.96
C GLY A 120 -32.43 15.38 10.27
N PRO A 121 -32.82 15.70 11.51
CA PRO A 121 -33.19 17.06 11.90
C PRO A 121 -31.96 17.98 11.91
N ASN A 122 -31.97 18.99 11.05
CA ASN A 122 -30.97 20.06 11.05
C ASN A 122 -31.66 21.41 10.80
N THR A 123 -31.18 22.47 11.46
CA THR A 123 -31.72 23.84 11.30
C THR A 123 -31.02 24.64 10.21
N GLY A 124 -30.03 24.05 9.55
CA GLY A 124 -29.23 24.72 8.55
C GLY A 124 -30.00 25.06 7.28
N SER A 125 -29.50 26.08 6.56
CA SER A 125 -30.07 26.53 5.30
C SER A 125 -29.01 26.81 4.25
N ASN A 126 -29.38 26.67 2.97
CA ASN A 126 -28.57 26.98 1.78
C ASN A 126 -27.25 26.19 1.66
N LEU A 127 -27.17 24.97 2.18
CA LEU A 127 -26.08 24.05 1.84
C LEU A 127 -26.22 23.58 0.39
N ASN A 128 -25.11 23.61 -0.35
CA ASN A 128 -25.00 23.04 -1.68
C ASN A 128 -23.67 22.32 -1.78
N ILE A 129 -23.75 20.99 -1.89
CA ILE A 129 -22.59 20.12 -2.11
C ILE A 129 -22.90 19.27 -3.33
N SER A 130 -22.02 19.32 -4.33
CA SER A 130 -22.08 18.43 -5.50
C SER A 130 -21.16 17.24 -5.29
N ALA A 131 -21.64 16.05 -5.65
CA ALA A 131 -20.87 14.81 -5.62
C ALA A 131 -20.30 14.49 -7.01
N THR A 132 -19.07 14.00 -7.03
CA THR A 132 -18.43 13.43 -8.21
C THR A 132 -18.40 11.92 -8.06
N LEU A 133 -18.93 11.24 -9.08
CA LEU A 133 -18.98 9.78 -9.11
C LEU A 133 -17.78 9.19 -9.86
N GLY A 134 -17.42 7.98 -9.47
CA GLY A 134 -16.43 7.17 -10.16
C GLY A 134 -16.42 5.73 -9.65
N ASN A 135 -15.35 5.00 -9.98
CA ASN A 135 -15.13 3.65 -9.50
C ASN A 135 -13.98 3.66 -8.51
N LEU A 136 -14.16 2.94 -7.41
CA LEU A 136 -13.08 2.68 -6.47
C LEU A 136 -12.66 1.23 -6.56
N VAL A 137 -11.39 0.96 -6.32
CA VAL A 137 -10.91 -0.40 -6.07
C VAL A 137 -10.47 -0.48 -4.63
N TYR A 138 -11.07 -1.40 -3.87
CA TYR A 138 -10.68 -1.71 -2.50
C TYR A 138 -9.82 -2.95 -2.48
N LEU A 139 -8.71 -2.89 -1.76
CA LEU A 139 -7.86 -4.04 -1.51
C LEU A 139 -7.32 -4.06 -0.09
N ASN A 140 -7.08 -5.27 0.39
CA ASN A 140 -6.46 -5.53 1.68
C ASN A 140 -5.11 -6.21 1.46
N VAL A 141 -4.05 -5.58 1.98
CA VAL A 141 -2.68 -6.09 1.95
C VAL A 141 -2.26 -6.49 3.36
N THR A 142 -1.96 -7.75 3.58
CA THR A 142 -1.52 -8.25 4.90
C THR A 142 -0.03 -8.49 4.89
N ASN A 143 0.66 -7.99 5.92
CA ASN A 143 2.06 -8.31 6.16
C ASN A 143 2.16 -9.67 6.89
N ASP A 144 2.44 -10.72 6.13
CA ASP A 144 2.62 -12.08 6.65
C ASP A 144 4.06 -12.35 7.12
N GLY A 145 4.95 -11.38 6.92
CA GLY A 145 6.36 -11.47 7.25
C GLY A 145 6.68 -11.19 8.71
N SER A 146 7.98 -11.13 8.99
CA SER A 146 8.52 -10.74 10.29
C SER A 146 9.18 -9.35 10.26
N THR A 147 9.04 -8.63 9.15
CA THR A 147 9.65 -7.32 8.90
C THR A 147 8.58 -6.31 8.57
N ASP A 148 8.84 -5.05 8.92
CA ASP A 148 7.98 -3.93 8.57
C ASP A 148 8.00 -3.68 7.05
N LEU A 149 6.85 -3.37 6.46
CA LEU A 149 6.75 -3.03 5.04
C LEU A 149 6.59 -1.52 4.88
N ALA A 150 7.46 -0.88 4.11
CA ALA A 150 7.37 0.55 3.84
C ALA A 150 6.42 0.82 2.65
N THR A 151 5.30 1.49 2.90
CA THR A 151 4.32 1.82 1.86
C THR A 151 4.85 2.87 0.89
N ASP A 152 5.70 3.80 1.36
CA ASP A 152 6.31 4.86 0.55
C ASP A 152 7.22 4.34 -0.58
N PHE A 153 7.75 3.12 -0.43
CA PHE A 153 8.56 2.43 -1.44
C PHE A 153 7.81 1.28 -2.12
N SER A 154 6.50 1.24 -1.94
CA SER A 154 5.62 0.20 -2.48
C SER A 154 4.71 0.76 -3.57
N TRP A 155 4.52 -0.04 -4.61
CA TRP A 155 3.82 0.41 -5.82
C TRP A 155 2.75 -0.58 -6.25
N LEU A 156 1.56 -0.07 -6.51
CA LEU A 156 0.43 -0.77 -7.10
C LEU A 156 0.34 -0.46 -8.60
N PHE A 157 0.02 -1.48 -9.37
CA PHE A 157 -0.17 -1.43 -10.81
C PHE A 157 -1.50 -2.07 -11.14
N SER A 158 -2.34 -1.39 -11.92
CA SER A 158 -3.65 -1.90 -12.36
C SER A 158 -3.74 -1.86 -13.88
N ASP A 159 -3.98 -3.00 -14.52
CA ASP A 159 -4.19 -3.13 -15.98
C ASP A 159 -3.19 -2.41 -16.91
N GLY A 160 -1.96 -2.18 -16.45
CA GLY A 160 -0.93 -1.48 -17.23
C GLY A 160 -1.05 0.05 -17.19
N SER A 161 -1.89 0.59 -16.32
CA SER A 161 -1.94 2.01 -15.98
C SER A 161 -0.69 2.47 -15.24
N SER A 162 -0.58 3.79 -15.04
CA SER A 162 0.47 4.39 -14.22
C SER A 162 0.52 3.78 -12.82
N PRO A 163 1.71 3.59 -12.24
CA PRO A 163 1.85 3.08 -10.89
C PRO A 163 1.28 4.06 -9.86
N ILE A 164 0.66 3.51 -8.82
CA ILE A 164 0.11 4.23 -7.67
C ILE A 164 0.97 3.86 -6.46
N ASN A 165 1.40 4.84 -5.68
CA ASN A 165 2.16 4.56 -4.46
C ASN A 165 1.19 4.08 -3.35
N LEU A 166 1.57 3.07 -2.57
CA LEU A 166 0.72 2.58 -1.48
C LEU A 166 0.57 3.59 -0.32
N SER A 167 1.45 4.58 -0.21
CA SER A 167 1.26 5.68 0.74
C SER A 167 0.38 6.82 0.21
N ASP A 168 0.06 6.82 -1.09
CA ASP A 168 -0.80 7.80 -1.75
C ASP A 168 -2.20 7.21 -1.96
N GLY A 169 -2.86 6.93 -0.84
CA GLY A 169 -4.25 6.46 -0.83
C GLY A 169 -5.21 7.60 -1.20
N HIS A 170 -6.37 7.26 -1.78
CA HIS A 170 -7.32 8.27 -2.22
C HIS A 170 -7.89 9.10 -1.07
N ASP A 171 -8.18 8.46 0.07
CA ASP A 171 -8.63 9.11 1.31
C ASP A 171 -8.31 8.22 2.52
N GLY A 172 -8.46 8.75 3.74
CA GLY A 172 -8.43 7.96 4.97
C GLY A 172 -7.03 7.69 5.56
N TYR A 173 -6.87 6.50 6.15
CA TYR A 173 -5.63 6.09 6.83
C TYR A 173 -4.53 5.78 5.82
N GLN A 174 -3.46 6.59 5.84
CA GLN A 174 -2.31 6.48 4.95
C GLN A 174 -1.06 6.20 5.79
N PRO A 175 -0.85 4.96 6.23
CA PRO A 175 0.35 4.58 6.97
C PRO A 175 1.57 4.64 6.05
N THR A 176 2.72 4.98 6.61
CA THR A 176 4.03 4.84 5.95
C THR A 176 4.63 3.43 6.15
N ILE A 177 4.10 2.66 7.11
CA ILE A 177 4.59 1.33 7.50
C ILE A 177 3.41 0.40 7.78
N ILE A 178 3.50 -0.85 7.32
CA ILE A 178 2.61 -1.97 7.69
C ILE A 178 3.41 -2.92 8.58
N PHE A 179 3.02 -3.06 9.85
CA PHE A 179 3.74 -3.92 10.79
C PHE A 179 3.42 -5.42 10.56
N PRO A 180 4.30 -6.34 10.98
CA PRO A 180 4.05 -7.78 10.93
C PRO A 180 2.70 -8.18 11.53
N GLY A 181 1.90 -8.89 10.75
CA GLY A 181 0.55 -9.34 11.11
C GLY A 181 -0.56 -8.29 10.91
N GLU A 182 -0.25 -7.08 10.46
CA GLU A 182 -1.26 -6.07 10.15
C GLU A 182 -1.82 -6.22 8.73
N THR A 183 -3.10 -5.89 8.61
CA THR A 183 -3.79 -5.75 7.32
C THR A 183 -4.01 -4.28 7.02
N PHE A 184 -3.39 -3.82 5.94
CA PHE A 184 -3.59 -2.49 5.39
C PHE A 184 -4.72 -2.50 4.37
N GLN A 185 -5.80 -1.78 4.70
CA GLN A 185 -6.87 -1.50 3.76
C GLN A 185 -6.48 -0.29 2.91
N PHE A 186 -6.35 -0.49 1.61
CA PHE A 186 -6.04 0.54 0.63
C PHE A 186 -7.17 0.64 -0.39
N TYR A 187 -7.45 1.85 -0.84
CA TYR A 187 -8.36 2.06 -1.95
C TYR A 187 -7.94 3.27 -2.78
N TYR A 188 -8.28 3.21 -4.07
CA TYR A 188 -7.95 4.25 -5.04
C TYR A 188 -9.07 4.44 -6.07
N ASP A 189 -9.16 5.64 -6.65
CA ASP A 189 -10.04 5.95 -7.77
C ASP A 189 -9.48 5.36 -9.07
N SER A 190 -10.21 4.40 -9.64
CA SER A 190 -9.87 3.79 -10.93
C SER A 190 -10.45 4.57 -12.11
N GLY A 191 -11.17 5.67 -11.85
CA GLY A 191 -11.77 6.55 -12.83
C GLY A 191 -13.25 6.28 -13.06
N THR A 192 -13.86 7.07 -13.95
CA THR A 192 -15.33 7.22 -14.00
C THR A 192 -16.10 5.99 -14.49
N GLN A 193 -15.48 5.10 -15.27
CA GLN A 193 -16.13 3.88 -15.82
C GLN A 193 -15.14 2.72 -16.07
N ALA A 194 -13.95 2.77 -15.48
CA ALA A 194 -12.98 1.70 -15.64
C ALA A 194 -13.08 0.74 -14.46
N THR A 195 -13.57 -0.46 -14.71
CA THR A 195 -13.37 -1.60 -13.82
C THR A 195 -11.96 -2.11 -14.02
N VAL A 196 -11.26 -2.37 -12.93
CA VAL A 196 -9.94 -3.01 -12.97
C VAL A 196 -10.14 -4.51 -13.03
N SER A 197 -9.38 -5.19 -13.89
CA SER A 197 -9.42 -6.65 -14.04
C SER A 197 -8.30 -7.34 -13.27
N ARG A 198 -7.13 -6.72 -13.22
CA ARG A 198 -5.93 -7.27 -12.58
C ARG A 198 -5.16 -6.17 -11.88
N LEU A 199 -4.66 -6.49 -10.70
CA LEU A 199 -3.71 -5.65 -9.99
C LEU A 199 -2.45 -6.43 -9.62
N ALA A 200 -1.35 -5.70 -9.51
CA ALA A 200 -0.09 -6.19 -8.98
C ALA A 200 0.48 -5.18 -7.99
N ILE A 201 1.07 -5.65 -6.91
CA ILE A 201 1.72 -4.83 -5.90
C ILE A 201 3.17 -5.29 -5.80
N THR A 202 4.09 -4.33 -5.79
CA THR A 202 5.52 -4.56 -5.57
C THR A 202 5.95 -3.88 -4.28
N ILE A 203 6.51 -4.66 -3.36
CA ILE A 203 7.04 -4.23 -2.05
C ILE A 203 8.42 -4.85 -1.89
N ASP A 204 9.46 -4.06 -1.64
CA ASP A 204 10.84 -4.52 -1.43
C ASP A 204 11.33 -5.56 -2.47
N GLY A 205 10.98 -5.32 -3.75
CA GLY A 205 11.33 -6.20 -4.86
C GLY A 205 10.52 -7.51 -4.97
N GLN A 206 9.57 -7.76 -4.05
CA GLN A 206 8.59 -8.83 -4.16
C GLN A 206 7.33 -8.33 -4.85
N THR A 207 6.91 -9.01 -5.91
CA THR A 207 5.69 -8.68 -6.66
C THR A 207 4.63 -9.75 -6.47
N LYS A 208 3.42 -9.35 -6.09
CA LYS A 208 2.24 -10.22 -6.05
C LYS A 208 1.15 -9.66 -6.93
N ALA A 209 0.43 -10.53 -7.62
CA ALA A 209 -0.66 -10.14 -8.51
C ALA A 209 -1.93 -10.91 -8.16
N THR A 210 -3.08 -10.26 -8.35
CA THR A 210 -4.39 -10.87 -8.19
C THR A 210 -5.35 -10.36 -9.26
N SER A 211 -6.37 -11.15 -9.56
CA SER A 211 -7.56 -10.65 -10.25
C SER A 211 -8.37 -9.78 -9.29
N VAL A 212 -8.99 -8.75 -9.83
CA VAL A 212 -9.96 -7.93 -9.11
C VAL A 212 -11.35 -8.46 -9.42
N LEU A 213 -12.17 -8.58 -8.38
CA LEU A 213 -13.54 -9.07 -8.46
C LEU A 213 -14.55 -7.94 -8.67
#